data_AF-A0A7V9L345-F1
#
_entry.id   AF-A0A7V9L345-F1
#
_cell.length_a   1.000
_cell.length_b   1.000
_cell.length_c   1.000
_cell.angle_alpha   90.00
_cell.angle_beta   90.00
_cell.angle_gamma   90.00
#
_symmetry.space_group_name_H-M   'P 1'
#
loop_
_entity.id
_entity.type
_entity.pdbx_description
1 polymer ?
#
loop_
_entity_poly.entity_id
_entity_poly.type
_entity_poly.pdbx_seq_one_letter_code
_entity_poly.pdbx_strand_id
1 'polypeptide(L)'
;MSNDDNDREEDLDQELDITTADDGEGGEEADVEEGVSEDAPEISRKIRRRRRRTRPRSKTIAMKRLTREELRVGAAMYPPVDIPRPTSRAQCMEEIRPCPWVACKHHLYLDINPETGSIKINFPDLEPWELKHTCALDVAERGGITLEEVGEIMNLTRERIRQVEVRGLLKLKMGSPSPDELGAELLAGKKIEIN
;
A
#
# COMPACT_ATOMS: atom_id res chain seq x y z
N MET A 1 -4.18 -20.16 -51.29
CA MET A 1 -5.51 -19.57 -51.00
C MET A 1 -6.09 -20.44 -49.88
N SER A 2 -5.64 -20.39 -48.62
CA SER A 2 -5.31 -19.24 -47.75
C SER A 2 -6.46 -18.25 -47.74
N ASN A 3 -7.10 -17.85 -46.65
CA ASN A 3 -7.21 -18.24 -45.24
C ASN A 3 -8.63 -17.78 -44.83
N ASP A 4 -9.11 -18.13 -43.65
CA ASP A 4 -9.81 -17.23 -42.70
C ASP A 4 -10.63 -18.07 -41.72
N ASP A 5 -9.89 -18.74 -40.83
CA ASP A 5 -10.36 -19.15 -39.50
C ASP A 5 -9.78 -18.14 -38.51
N ASN A 6 -10.49 -17.03 -38.29
CA ASN A 6 -10.27 -16.00 -37.27
C ASN A 6 -11.70 -15.45 -37.06
N ASP A 7 -12.35 -15.49 -35.91
CA ASP A 7 -11.94 -14.90 -34.65
C ASP A 7 -12.68 -15.66 -33.52
N ARG A 8 -11.92 -16.32 -32.64
CA ARG A 8 -12.46 -16.90 -31.41
C ARG A 8 -11.48 -16.72 -30.26
N GLU A 9 -11.03 -15.48 -30.06
CA GLU A 9 -10.30 -15.05 -28.87
C GLU A 9 -10.70 -13.61 -28.54
N GLU A 10 -11.86 -13.45 -27.91
CA GLU A 10 -12.19 -12.26 -27.13
C GLU A 10 -12.56 -12.72 -25.71
N ASP A 11 -12.09 -11.96 -24.72
CA ASP A 11 -12.46 -11.98 -23.29
C ASP A 11 -11.65 -12.85 -22.31
N LEU A 12 -10.32 -12.70 -22.29
CA LEU A 12 -9.50 -13.06 -21.11
C LEU A 12 -8.59 -11.92 -20.62
N ASP A 13 -8.97 -10.66 -20.83
CA ASP A 13 -8.35 -9.51 -20.16
C ASP A 13 -9.08 -9.23 -18.83
N GLN A 14 -8.90 -10.10 -17.84
CA GLN A 14 -9.09 -9.71 -16.44
C GLN A 14 -7.74 -9.23 -15.91
N GLU A 15 -7.48 -7.93 -16.09
CA GLU A 15 -6.46 -7.19 -15.37
C GLU A 15 -6.66 -7.38 -13.86
N LEU A 16 -5.95 -8.35 -13.28
CA LEU A 16 -5.91 -8.56 -11.84
C LEU A 16 -4.92 -7.56 -11.24
N ASP A 17 -5.42 -6.34 -11.12
CA ASP A 17 -4.76 -5.18 -10.59
C ASP A 17 -4.16 -5.45 -9.19
N ILE A 18 -3.02 -4.83 -8.90
CA ILE A 18 -2.31 -4.92 -7.62
C ILE A 18 -3.03 -4.14 -6.51
N THR A 19 -4.09 -3.39 -6.84
CA THR A 19 -4.61 -2.36 -5.94
C THR A 19 -6.09 -2.46 -5.56
N THR A 20 -6.72 -3.64 -5.48
CA THR A 20 -8.07 -3.71 -4.88
C THR A 20 -8.36 -4.96 -4.05
N ALA A 21 -9.21 -4.76 -3.04
CA ALA A 21 -9.78 -5.72 -2.09
C ALA A 21 -8.86 -6.21 -0.95
N ASP A 22 -8.58 -5.31 -0.02
CA ASP A 22 -8.91 -5.62 1.38
C ASP A 22 -9.40 -4.29 1.98
N ASP A 23 -10.66 -3.99 1.70
CA ASP A 23 -11.46 -3.23 2.64
C ASP A 23 -11.24 -3.91 3.97
N GLY A 24 -10.44 -3.31 4.84
CA GLY A 24 -10.32 -3.77 6.20
C GLY A 24 -11.72 -3.74 6.76
N GLU A 25 -12.41 -4.88 6.73
CA GLU A 25 -13.59 -5.18 7.51
C GLU A 25 -13.14 -5.02 8.96
N GLY A 26 -13.22 -3.76 9.41
CA GLY A 26 -13.35 -3.42 10.80
C GLY A 26 -14.69 -3.97 11.22
N GLY A 27 -14.69 -5.24 11.60
CA GLY A 27 -15.76 -5.78 12.42
C GLY A 27 -15.97 -4.81 13.58
N GLU A 28 -17.18 -4.26 13.67
CA GLU A 28 -17.69 -3.59 14.85
C GLU A 28 -17.74 -4.65 15.98
N GLU A 29 -16.60 -4.93 16.60
CA GLU A 29 -16.60 -5.53 17.93
C GLU A 29 -17.01 -4.40 18.89
N ALA A 30 -18.32 -4.23 19.05
CA ALA A 30 -18.88 -3.42 20.13
C ALA A 30 -18.22 -3.86 21.44
N ASP A 31 -17.71 -2.90 22.21
CA ASP A 31 -17.07 -3.09 23.49
C ASP A 31 -18.06 -3.72 24.49
N VAL A 32 -18.11 -5.05 24.54
CA VAL A 32 -18.73 -5.78 25.65
C VAL A 32 -17.70 -5.77 26.78
N GLU A 33 -17.83 -4.83 27.71
CA GLU A 33 -17.20 -4.93 29.03
C GLU A 33 -17.85 -6.09 29.79
N GLU A 34 -17.43 -7.32 29.48
CA GLU A 34 -17.77 -8.49 30.30
C GLU A 34 -16.80 -8.54 31.49
N GLY A 35 -17.39 -8.40 32.68
CA GLY A 35 -16.69 -8.37 33.97
C GLY A 35 -15.74 -9.55 34.14
N VAL A 36 -14.51 -9.25 34.51
CA VAL A 36 -13.47 -10.23 34.82
C VAL A 36 -13.87 -10.92 36.13
N SER A 37 -14.29 -12.18 36.07
CA SER A 37 -14.35 -13.02 37.26
C SER A 37 -12.93 -13.35 37.72
N GLU A 38 -12.66 -13.11 39.00
CA GLU A 38 -11.31 -13.16 39.61
C GLU A 38 -10.71 -14.58 39.73
N ASP A 39 -11.44 -15.62 39.30
CA ASP A 39 -11.10 -17.04 39.57
C ASP A 39 -10.76 -17.87 38.31
N ALA A 40 -10.16 -17.28 37.27
CA ALA A 40 -9.69 -18.04 36.11
C ALA A 40 -8.16 -18.23 36.12
N PRO A 41 -7.64 -19.48 35.95
CA PRO A 41 -6.20 -19.74 36.01
C PRO A 41 -5.42 -19.03 34.88
N GLU A 42 -4.24 -18.47 35.19
CA GLU A 42 -3.41 -17.63 34.30
C GLU A 42 -3.09 -18.25 32.92
N ILE A 43 -3.18 -19.57 32.79
CA ILE A 43 -2.85 -20.35 31.58
C ILE A 43 -4.10 -20.60 30.70
N SER A 44 -5.28 -20.15 31.14
CA SER A 44 -6.53 -20.37 30.40
C SER A 44 -6.49 -19.63 29.06
N ARG A 45 -6.80 -20.36 27.97
CA ARG A 45 -6.92 -19.79 26.61
C ARG A 45 -7.94 -18.65 26.52
N LYS A 46 -8.85 -18.54 27.49
CA LYS A 46 -9.83 -17.45 27.64
C LYS A 46 -9.22 -16.13 28.16
N ILE A 47 -7.99 -16.16 28.68
CA ILE A 47 -7.24 -14.99 29.22
C ILE A 47 -6.09 -14.60 28.29
N ARG A 48 -6.16 -14.91 26.99
CA ARG A 48 -5.39 -14.08 26.05
C ARG A 48 -6.14 -12.77 25.89
N ARG A 49 -6.02 -11.87 26.87
CA ARG A 49 -6.34 -10.45 26.70
C ARG A 49 -5.65 -10.04 25.41
N ARG A 50 -6.39 -9.85 24.31
CA ARG A 50 -5.83 -9.30 23.07
C ARG A 50 -5.12 -8.03 23.53
N ARG A 51 -3.78 -8.00 23.45
CA ARG A 51 -3.01 -6.80 23.82
C ARG A 51 -3.63 -5.68 23.00
N ARG A 52 -4.27 -4.71 23.66
CA ARG A 52 -4.83 -3.53 23.00
C ARG A 52 -3.71 -2.98 22.12
N ARG A 53 -4.02 -2.77 20.84
CA ARG A 53 -3.07 -2.18 19.90
C ARG A 53 -2.62 -0.85 20.51
N THR A 54 -1.32 -0.65 20.62
CA THR A 54 -0.76 0.56 21.25
C THR A 54 -0.97 1.81 20.39
N ARG A 55 -1.25 1.61 19.10
CA ARG A 55 -1.46 2.67 18.11
C ARG A 55 -2.83 2.57 17.44
N PRO A 56 -3.43 3.71 17.07
CA PRO A 56 -4.67 3.72 16.30
C PRO A 56 -4.46 3.08 14.93
N ARG A 57 -5.55 2.60 14.35
CA ARG A 57 -5.56 2.03 13.00
C ARG A 57 -5.47 3.15 11.96
N SER A 58 -5.01 2.81 10.76
CA SER A 58 -5.07 3.72 9.61
C SER A 58 -6.50 4.20 9.36
N LYS A 59 -6.64 5.45 8.90
CA LYS A 59 -7.93 6.07 8.59
C LYS A 59 -8.06 6.31 7.09
N THR A 60 -9.14 5.82 6.48
CA THR A 60 -9.41 6.04 5.05
C THR A 60 -10.46 7.12 4.86
N ILE A 61 -10.14 8.12 4.04
CA ILE A 61 -11.04 9.17 3.58
C ILE A 61 -11.52 8.75 2.18
N ALA A 62 -12.79 8.40 2.08
CA ALA A 62 -13.40 8.01 0.82
C ALA A 62 -13.96 9.25 0.09
N MET A 63 -13.42 9.57 -1.09
CA MET A 63 -13.86 10.72 -1.88
C MET A 63 -15.35 10.71 -2.18
N LYS A 64 -15.93 9.53 -2.46
CA LYS A 64 -17.36 9.36 -2.76
C LYS A 64 -18.29 9.66 -1.57
N ARG A 65 -17.77 9.70 -0.34
CA ARG A 65 -18.57 10.00 0.88
C ARG A 65 -18.61 11.48 1.22
N LEU A 66 -17.75 12.30 0.60
CA LEU A 66 -17.76 13.75 0.78
C LEU A 66 -18.91 14.36 -0.02
N THR A 67 -19.66 15.24 0.62
CA THR A 67 -20.68 16.04 -0.05
C THR A 67 -20.03 17.05 -0.98
N ARG A 68 -20.77 17.48 -2.01
CA ARG A 68 -20.30 18.50 -2.95
C ARG A 68 -19.95 19.82 -2.24
N GLU A 69 -20.63 20.14 -1.15
CA GLU A 69 -20.35 21.34 -0.37
C GLU A 69 -19.06 21.20 0.45
N GLU A 70 -18.81 20.04 1.09
CA GLU A 70 -17.55 19.78 1.80
C GLU A 70 -16.34 19.84 0.84
N LEU A 71 -16.49 19.29 -0.37
CA LEU A 71 -15.47 19.41 -1.42
C LEU A 71 -15.22 20.86 -1.83
N ARG A 72 -16.29 21.65 -2.01
CA ARG A 72 -16.18 23.08 -2.38
C ARG A 72 -15.50 23.88 -1.28
N VAL A 73 -15.90 23.68 -0.03
CA VAL A 73 -15.31 24.32 1.14
C VAL A 73 -13.84 23.93 1.28
N GLY A 74 -13.52 22.63 1.12
CA GLY A 74 -12.14 22.14 1.16
C GLY A 74 -11.27 22.79 0.09
N ALA A 75 -11.74 22.86 -1.14
CA ALA A 75 -11.02 23.51 -2.25
C ALA A 75 -10.85 25.02 -2.05
N ALA A 76 -11.83 25.69 -1.41
CA ALA A 76 -11.74 27.11 -1.09
C ALA A 76 -10.75 27.39 0.05
N MET A 77 -10.70 26.51 1.07
CA MET A 77 -9.75 26.64 2.18
C MET A 77 -8.32 26.30 1.78
N TYR A 78 -8.15 25.26 0.95
CA TYR A 78 -6.86 24.76 0.50
C TYR A 78 -6.81 24.72 -1.03
N PRO A 79 -6.60 25.89 -1.68
CA PRO A 79 -6.49 25.94 -3.12
C PRO A 79 -5.27 25.12 -3.59
N PRO A 80 -5.34 24.46 -4.75
CA PRO A 80 -4.21 23.73 -5.28
C PRO A 80 -3.04 24.68 -5.51
N VAL A 81 -1.90 24.37 -4.90
CA VAL A 81 -0.69 25.16 -5.03
C VAL A 81 0.18 24.53 -6.12
N ASP A 82 0.50 25.33 -7.15
CA ASP A 82 1.35 24.89 -8.25
C ASP A 82 2.84 25.09 -7.91
N ILE A 83 3.30 24.36 -6.89
CA ILE A 83 4.71 24.34 -6.50
C ILE A 83 5.39 23.28 -7.37
N PRO A 84 6.52 23.59 -8.04
CA PRO A 84 7.26 22.59 -8.81
C PRO A 84 7.70 21.46 -7.88
N ARG A 85 7.28 20.24 -8.20
CA ARG A 85 7.62 19.03 -7.43
C ARG A 85 8.72 18.25 -8.16
N PRO A 86 9.64 17.60 -7.43
CA PRO A 86 10.63 16.72 -8.05
C PRO A 86 9.92 15.58 -8.79
N THR A 87 10.35 15.33 -10.03
CA THR A 87 9.76 14.30 -10.90
C THR A 87 10.55 13.00 -10.86
N SER A 88 11.82 13.06 -10.45
CA SER A 88 12.72 11.91 -10.40
C SER A 88 13.36 11.74 -9.03
N ARG A 89 13.79 10.50 -8.74
CA ARG A 89 14.50 10.15 -7.50
C ARG A 89 15.76 11.00 -7.31
N ALA A 90 16.50 11.26 -8.39
CA ALA A 90 17.72 12.07 -8.34
C ALA A 90 17.45 13.51 -7.85
N GLN A 91 16.28 14.07 -8.16
CA GLN A 91 15.92 15.43 -7.74
C GLN A 91 15.51 15.48 -6.26
N CYS A 92 14.85 14.44 -5.73
CA CYS A 92 14.36 14.44 -4.35
C CYS A 92 15.30 13.76 -3.33
N MET A 93 16.42 13.18 -3.77
CA MET A 93 17.33 12.43 -2.89
C MET A 93 18.01 13.30 -1.84
N GLU A 94 18.49 14.47 -2.26
CA GLU A 94 19.24 15.43 -1.44
C GLU A 94 18.33 16.48 -0.78
N GLU A 95 17.01 16.35 -0.93
CA GLU A 95 16.06 17.24 -0.29
C GLU A 95 15.94 17.01 1.22
N ILE A 96 15.30 17.97 1.90
CA ILE A 96 15.10 17.97 3.34
C ILE A 96 14.30 16.74 3.80
N ARG A 97 14.72 16.17 4.94
CA ARG A 97 14.04 15.08 5.63
C ARG A 97 13.60 15.56 7.01
N PRO A 98 12.38 15.24 7.49
CA PRO A 98 11.28 14.48 6.87
C PRO A 98 10.78 15.04 5.53
N CYS A 99 10.38 14.18 4.58
CA CYS A 99 10.04 14.58 3.21
C CYS A 99 8.80 15.49 3.19
N PRO A 100 8.85 16.69 2.57
CA PRO A 100 7.71 17.60 2.51
C PRO A 100 6.63 17.13 1.50
N TRP A 101 7.00 16.27 0.55
CA TRP A 101 6.14 15.86 -0.55
C TRP A 101 5.17 14.72 -0.16
N VAL A 102 4.22 15.01 0.72
CA VAL A 102 3.23 14.03 1.22
C VAL A 102 2.32 13.44 0.13
N ALA A 103 2.19 14.12 -1.01
CA ALA A 103 1.43 13.66 -2.17
C ALA A 103 2.22 12.71 -3.10
N CYS A 104 3.49 12.44 -2.82
CA CYS A 104 4.30 11.51 -3.60
C CYS A 104 3.82 10.07 -3.40
N LYS A 105 3.80 9.27 -4.48
CA LYS A 105 3.39 7.85 -4.45
C LYS A 105 4.22 6.95 -3.52
N HIS A 106 5.43 7.38 -3.16
CA HIS A 106 6.34 6.63 -2.28
C HIS A 106 6.34 7.16 -0.83
N HIS A 107 5.47 8.13 -0.52
CA HIS A 107 5.42 8.73 0.79
C HIS A 107 4.68 7.82 1.78
N LEU A 108 5.25 7.57 2.95
CA LEU A 108 4.71 6.57 3.89
C LEU A 108 3.52 7.06 4.73
N TYR A 109 3.20 8.35 4.67
CA TYR A 109 2.08 8.94 5.40
C TYR A 109 0.71 8.67 4.75
N LEU A 110 0.63 8.76 3.42
CA LEU A 110 -0.61 8.67 2.65
C LEU A 110 -0.49 7.59 1.56
N ASP A 111 -1.47 6.70 1.49
CA ASP A 111 -1.68 5.81 0.36
C ASP A 111 -2.91 6.29 -0.43
N ILE A 112 -2.78 6.46 -1.74
CA ILE A 112 -3.87 6.89 -2.62
C ILE A 112 -4.25 5.73 -3.53
N ASN A 113 -5.53 5.37 -3.54
CA ASN A 113 -6.04 4.40 -4.50
C ASN A 113 -6.35 5.12 -5.84
N PRO A 114 -5.70 4.75 -6.95
CA PRO A 114 -5.83 5.46 -8.23
C PRO A 114 -7.21 5.32 -8.87
N GLU A 115 -7.91 4.20 -8.64
CA GLU A 115 -9.22 3.93 -9.23
C GLU A 115 -10.35 4.65 -8.49
N THR A 116 -10.33 4.56 -7.16
CA THR A 116 -11.41 5.06 -6.30
C THR A 116 -11.17 6.48 -5.79
N GLY A 117 -9.93 6.96 -5.84
CA GLY A 117 -9.51 8.22 -5.24
C GLY A 117 -9.56 8.22 -3.71
N SER A 118 -9.69 7.05 -3.07
CA SER A 118 -9.67 6.97 -1.61
C SER A 118 -8.26 7.25 -1.08
N ILE A 119 -8.17 8.03 0.00
CA ILE A 119 -6.91 8.41 0.64
C ILE A 119 -6.83 7.73 1.99
N LYS A 120 -5.85 6.86 2.19
CA LYS A 120 -5.57 6.17 3.45
C LYS A 120 -4.42 6.85 4.17
N ILE A 121 -4.69 7.33 5.39
CA ILE A 121 -3.70 7.87 6.31
C ILE A 121 -3.18 6.72 7.16
N ASN A 122 -1.89 6.41 7.06
CA ASN A 122 -1.29 5.27 7.74
C ASN A 122 -1.23 5.46 9.26
N PHE A 123 -0.83 6.65 9.71
CA PHE A 123 -0.74 7.04 11.12
C PHE A 123 -1.59 8.29 11.36
N PRO A 124 -2.86 8.15 11.77
CA PRO A 124 -3.73 9.32 11.99
C PRO A 124 -3.36 10.11 13.25
N ASP A 125 -2.52 9.54 14.12
CA ASP A 125 -2.01 10.12 15.35
C ASP A 125 -0.68 10.86 15.18
N LEU A 126 -0.03 10.75 14.02
CA LEU A 126 1.28 11.35 13.78
C LEU A 126 1.22 12.29 12.58
N GLU A 127 1.89 13.42 12.70
CA GLU A 127 2.10 14.32 11.57
C GLU A 127 3.30 13.88 10.71
N PRO A 128 3.40 14.30 9.44
CA PRO A 128 4.47 13.88 8.54
C PRO A 128 5.89 14.08 9.09
N TRP A 129 6.11 15.12 9.90
CA TRP A 129 7.39 15.42 10.52
C TRP A 129 7.71 14.59 11.76
N GLU A 130 6.73 13.89 12.32
CA GLU A 130 6.90 13.01 13.49
C GLU A 130 7.21 11.56 13.07
N LEU A 131 7.09 11.26 11.77
CA LEU A 131 7.39 9.94 11.23
C LEU A 131 8.89 9.66 11.24
N LYS A 132 9.26 8.46 11.73
CA LYS A 132 10.65 7.97 11.68
C LYS A 132 11.17 7.83 10.25
N HIS A 133 10.27 7.42 9.34
CA HIS A 133 10.55 7.24 7.93
C HIS A 133 9.42 7.85 7.12
N THR A 134 9.75 8.70 6.15
CA THR A 134 8.75 9.35 5.28
C THR A 134 8.75 8.80 3.86
N CYS A 135 9.79 8.09 3.42
CA CYS A 135 9.92 7.62 2.05
C CYS A 135 10.23 6.13 1.99
N ALA A 136 9.44 5.38 1.21
CA ALA A 136 9.65 3.96 0.97
C ALA A 136 10.96 3.67 0.21
N LEU A 137 11.38 4.57 -0.69
CA LEU A 137 12.62 4.40 -1.45
C LEU A 137 13.86 4.49 -0.55
N ASP A 138 13.88 5.41 0.42
CA ASP A 138 15.00 5.50 1.36
C ASP A 138 15.09 4.27 2.27
N VAL A 139 13.93 3.69 2.63
CA VAL A 139 13.87 2.44 3.40
C VAL A 139 14.39 1.28 2.55
N ALA A 140 14.01 1.21 1.27
CA ALA A 140 14.46 0.18 0.34
C ALA A 140 15.97 0.25 0.05
N GLU A 141 16.52 1.45 -0.14
CA GLU A 141 17.96 1.66 -0.42
C GLU A 141 18.87 1.17 0.71
N ARG A 142 18.40 1.20 1.97
CA ARG A 142 19.16 0.66 3.11
C ARG A 142 19.31 -0.86 3.05
N GLY A 143 18.36 -1.55 2.40
CA GLY A 143 18.32 -3.00 2.33
C GLY A 143 18.05 -3.68 3.68
N GLY A 144 17.80 -4.99 3.64
CA GLY A 144 17.83 -5.85 4.83
C GLY A 144 16.76 -5.59 5.89
N ILE A 145 15.53 -5.23 5.49
CA ILE A 145 14.42 -4.97 6.43
C ILE A 145 13.58 -6.22 6.68
N THR A 146 13.17 -6.43 7.93
CA THR A 146 12.29 -7.55 8.34
C THR A 146 10.81 -7.24 8.11
N LEU A 147 9.97 -8.28 8.05
CA LEU A 147 8.51 -8.12 7.88
C LEU A 147 7.87 -7.35 9.04
N GLU A 148 8.42 -7.51 10.23
CA GLU A 148 8.02 -6.81 11.44
C GLU A 148 8.30 -5.31 11.33
N GLU A 149 9.51 -4.93 10.92
CA GLU A 149 9.91 -3.53 10.73
C GLU A 149 9.08 -2.86 9.62
N VAL A 150 8.84 -3.55 8.49
CA VAL A 150 7.94 -3.03 7.45
C VAL A 150 6.53 -2.81 7.99
N GLY A 151 6.03 -3.75 8.80
CA GLY A 151 4.74 -3.63 9.47
C GLY A 151 4.67 -2.39 10.38
N GLU A 152 5.72 -2.14 11.17
CA GLU A 152 5.82 -0.95 12.01
C GLU A 152 5.87 0.36 11.21
N ILE A 153 6.54 0.36 10.05
CA ILE A 153 6.68 1.51 9.16
C ILE A 153 5.37 1.84 8.43
N MET A 154 4.58 0.83 8.04
CA MET A 154 3.34 1.02 7.27
C MET A 154 2.06 0.92 8.12
N ASN A 155 2.19 0.80 9.44
CA ASN A 155 1.09 0.53 10.38
C ASN A 155 0.27 -0.74 10.02
N LEU A 156 0.95 -1.77 9.51
CA LEU A 156 0.37 -3.05 9.12
C LEU A 156 0.83 -4.16 10.07
N THR A 157 0.05 -5.23 10.15
CA THR A 157 0.49 -6.42 10.89
C THR A 157 1.56 -7.15 10.09
N ARG A 158 2.49 -7.82 10.78
CA ARG A 158 3.49 -8.69 10.16
C ARG A 158 2.86 -9.68 9.17
N GLU A 159 1.75 -10.30 9.56
CA GLU A 159 1.05 -11.25 8.71
C GLU A 159 0.48 -10.60 7.44
N ARG A 160 0.00 -9.36 7.53
CA ARG A 160 -0.45 -8.62 6.34
C ARG A 160 0.70 -8.34 5.38
N ILE A 161 1.87 -7.94 5.89
CA ILE A 161 3.06 -7.74 5.04
C ILE A 161 3.47 -9.05 4.37
N ARG A 162 3.47 -10.17 5.11
CA ARG A 162 3.75 -11.50 4.54
C ARG A 162 2.80 -11.85 3.40
N GLN A 163 1.50 -11.56 3.54
CA GLN A 163 0.51 -11.81 2.48
C GLN A 163 0.80 -10.96 1.23
N VAL A 164 1.11 -9.68 1.43
CA VAL A 164 1.47 -8.77 0.34
C VAL A 164 2.74 -9.24 -0.37
N GLU A 165 3.76 -9.65 0.37
CA GLU A 165 5.01 -10.21 -0.16
C GLU A 165 4.75 -11.46 -1.01
N VAL A 166 4.02 -12.44 -0.48
CA VAL A 166 3.69 -13.68 -1.20
C VAL A 166 2.92 -13.38 -2.48
N ARG A 167 1.92 -12.49 -2.42
CA ARG A 167 1.15 -12.07 -3.60
C ARG A 167 2.03 -11.35 -4.61
N GLY A 168 2.90 -10.45 -4.16
CA GLY A 168 3.84 -9.72 -5.01
C GLY A 168 4.81 -10.65 -5.72
N LEU A 169 5.40 -11.60 -5.00
CA LEU A 169 6.30 -12.61 -5.57
C LEU A 169 5.61 -13.50 -6.59
N LEU A 170 4.34 -13.86 -6.36
CA LEU A 170 3.57 -14.63 -7.34
C LEU A 170 3.33 -13.81 -8.62
N LYS A 171 2.95 -12.54 -8.51
CA LYS A 171 2.76 -11.66 -9.68
C LYS A 171 4.04 -11.47 -10.47
N LEU A 172 5.17 -11.28 -9.79
CA LEU A 172 6.48 -11.19 -10.45
C LEU A 172 6.80 -12.48 -11.19
N LYS A 173 6.57 -13.66 -10.60
CA LYS A 173 6.79 -14.94 -11.28
C LYS A 173 5.92 -15.15 -12.52
N MET A 174 4.70 -14.64 -12.51
CA MET A 174 3.76 -14.78 -13.64
C MET A 174 4.03 -13.74 -14.74
N GLY A 175 4.48 -12.54 -14.38
CA GLY A 175 4.77 -11.46 -15.33
C GLY A 175 6.22 -11.39 -15.81
N SER A 176 7.17 -12.07 -15.15
CA SER A 176 8.54 -12.18 -15.63
C SER A 176 8.66 -13.32 -16.64
N PRO A 177 9.21 -13.09 -17.84
CA PRO A 177 9.55 -14.19 -18.75
C PRO A 177 10.48 -15.18 -18.03
N SER A 178 10.35 -16.45 -18.36
CA SER A 178 11.14 -17.49 -17.72
C SER A 178 12.64 -17.21 -17.92
N PRO A 179 13.51 -17.63 -16.98
CA PRO A 179 14.96 -17.47 -17.14
C PRO A 179 15.49 -18.05 -18.45
N ASP A 180 14.82 -19.09 -18.97
CA ASP A 180 15.17 -19.74 -20.24
C ASP A 180 14.77 -18.89 -21.45
N GLU A 181 13.64 -18.18 -21.41
CA GLU A 181 13.21 -17.23 -22.44
C GLU A 181 14.11 -15.98 -22.47
N LEU A 182 14.42 -15.42 -21.30
CA LEU A 182 15.37 -14.31 -21.16
C LEU A 182 16.77 -14.69 -21.65
N GLY A 183 17.22 -15.90 -21.30
CA GLY A 183 18.49 -16.44 -21.78
C GLY A 183 18.50 -16.66 -23.30
N ALA A 184 17.42 -17.19 -23.85
CA ALA A 184 17.27 -17.39 -25.30
C ALA A 184 17.22 -16.06 -26.07
N GLU A 185 16.53 -15.04 -25.56
CA GLU A 185 16.46 -13.71 -26.19
C GLU A 185 17.79 -12.95 -26.13
N LEU A 186 18.50 -13.02 -25.01
CA LEU A 186 19.84 -12.44 -24.86
C LEU A 186 20.86 -13.14 -25.77
N LEU A 187 20.78 -14.46 -25.92
CA LEU A 187 21.63 -15.23 -26.84
C LEU A 187 21.25 -14.99 -28.32
N ALA A 188 19.98 -14.71 -28.61
CA ALA A 188 19.49 -14.37 -29.95
C ALA A 188 19.73 -12.90 -30.37
N GLY A 189 20.32 -12.08 -29.49
CA GLY A 189 20.73 -10.71 -29.81
C GLY A 189 19.57 -9.71 -30.00
N LYS A 190 18.35 -10.05 -29.56
CA LYS A 190 17.23 -9.09 -29.56
C LYS A 190 17.39 -8.14 -28.37
N LYS A 191 17.33 -6.83 -28.63
CA LYS A 191 17.23 -5.83 -27.56
C LYS A 191 15.87 -6.01 -26.89
N ILE A 192 15.89 -6.35 -25.60
CA ILE A 192 14.69 -6.43 -24.78
C ILE A 192 14.22 -4.99 -24.53
N GLU A 193 13.16 -4.57 -25.22
CA GLU A 193 12.43 -3.35 -24.89
C GLU A 193 11.46 -3.67 -23.76
N ILE A 194 11.85 -3.30 -22.55
CA ILE A 194 10.99 -3.37 -21.37
C ILE A 194 10.08 -2.13 -21.43
N ASN A 195 8.80 -2.32 -21.72
CA ASN A 195 7.76 -1.29 -21.58
C ASN A 195 7.47 -0.99 -20.11
#